data_AF-A0A6N2YTE1-F1
#
_entry.id   AF-A0A6N2YTE1-F1
#
_cell.length_a   1.000
_cell.length_b   1.000
_cell.length_c   1.000
_cell.angle_alpha   90.00
_cell.angle_beta   90.00
_cell.angle_gamma   90.00
#
_symmetry.space_group_name_H-M   'P 1'
#
loop_
_entity.id
_entity.type
_entity.pdbx_description
1 polymer ?
#
loop_
_entity_poly.entity_id
_entity_poly.type
_entity_poly.pdbx_seq_one_letter_code
_entity_poly.pdbx_strand_id
1 'polypeptide(L)'
;MKTKRQVTYMLMALAMALMLVLSGCGSLGSSQDFSGTWGYIETPTMKDVNYEYSSDKIILVTFEKKTDHTYTGNFRQYRYAPKKMNFLNMDEYERGDRWMVFGIPNGPNRQGLLPKMEPEYTFKEIGHDFEPFNLTERDGVLYIDESGTEYTYDSQKDALVSGKFVMQRIKDGDMTNLKNEAQQHIRDYFQKKYVDTKKWDLVDIKFTDETSGQ
;
A
#
# COMPACT_ATOMS: atom_id res chain seq x y z
N MET A 1 -6.29 -70.59 -16.48
CA MET A 1 -5.32 -69.66 -15.84
C MET A 1 -5.46 -68.18 -16.25
N LYS A 2 -6.19 -67.80 -17.33
CA LYS A 2 -6.32 -66.39 -17.77
C LYS A 2 -7.27 -65.52 -16.92
N THR A 3 -8.38 -66.09 -16.43
CA THR A 3 -9.40 -65.36 -15.65
C THR A 3 -8.93 -64.94 -14.26
N LYS A 4 -8.13 -65.77 -13.55
CA LYS A 4 -7.57 -65.39 -12.24
C LYS A 4 -6.66 -64.16 -12.33
N ARG A 5 -5.84 -64.06 -13.38
CA ARG A 5 -4.97 -62.88 -13.61
C ARG A 5 -5.78 -61.61 -13.89
N GLN A 6 -6.84 -61.68 -14.70
CA GLN A 6 -7.69 -60.52 -14.98
C GLN A 6 -8.42 -60.00 -13.73
N VAL A 7 -8.92 -60.91 -12.88
CA VAL A 7 -9.56 -60.54 -11.61
C VAL A 7 -8.55 -59.88 -10.65
N THR A 8 -7.31 -60.40 -10.58
CA THR A 8 -6.25 -59.78 -9.78
C THR A 8 -5.90 -58.37 -10.29
N TYR A 9 -5.79 -58.16 -11.60
CA TYR A 9 -5.50 -56.83 -12.15
C TYR A 9 -6.66 -55.84 -11.97
N MET A 10 -7.92 -56.29 -12.06
CA MET A 10 -9.09 -55.45 -11.76
C MET A 10 -9.15 -55.05 -10.28
N LEU A 11 -8.86 -55.97 -9.35
CA LEU A 11 -8.81 -55.67 -7.92
C LEU A 11 -7.65 -54.72 -7.56
N MET A 12 -6.51 -54.85 -8.22
CA MET A 12 -5.37 -53.95 -8.04
C MET A 12 -5.66 -52.55 -8.59
N ALA A 13 -6.32 -52.45 -9.74
CA ALA A 13 -6.77 -51.18 -10.31
C ALA A 13 -7.83 -50.50 -9.43
N LEU A 14 -8.76 -51.27 -8.84
CA LEU A 14 -9.75 -50.76 -7.91
C LEU A 14 -9.11 -50.30 -6.58
N ALA A 15 -8.10 -51.02 -6.08
CA ALA A 15 -7.35 -50.62 -4.89
C ALA A 15 -6.48 -49.38 -5.11
N MET A 16 -5.88 -49.22 -6.30
CA MET A 16 -5.17 -48.00 -6.69
C MET A 16 -6.13 -46.82 -6.90
N ALA A 17 -7.31 -47.05 -7.46
CA ALA A 17 -8.36 -46.04 -7.58
C ALA A 17 -8.90 -45.61 -6.21
N LEU A 18 -9.10 -46.55 -5.27
CA LEU A 18 -9.47 -46.25 -3.89
C LEU A 18 -8.36 -45.51 -3.13
N MET A 19 -7.09 -45.85 -3.35
CA MET A 19 -5.98 -45.06 -2.81
C MET A 19 -5.91 -43.66 -3.42
N LEU A 20 -6.27 -43.46 -4.69
CA LEU A 20 -6.39 -42.14 -5.33
C LEU A 20 -7.60 -41.33 -4.84
N VAL A 21 -8.69 -41.98 -4.44
CA VAL A 21 -9.86 -41.31 -3.82
C VAL A 21 -9.60 -40.99 -2.35
N LEU A 22 -8.82 -41.82 -1.64
CA LEU A 22 -8.41 -41.57 -0.25
C LEU A 22 -7.22 -40.60 -0.12
N SER A 23 -6.37 -40.50 -1.14
CA SER A 23 -5.34 -39.44 -1.26
C SER A 23 -5.84 -38.20 -2.01
N GLY A 24 -7.01 -38.30 -2.65
CA GLY A 24 -7.79 -37.20 -3.24
C GLY A 24 -8.77 -36.55 -2.26
N CYS A 25 -8.84 -37.06 -1.02
CA CYS A 25 -9.18 -36.20 0.11
C CYS A 25 -7.95 -35.33 0.31
N GLY A 26 -7.89 -34.23 -0.46
CA GLY A 26 -6.87 -33.21 -0.29
C GLY A 26 -6.71 -33.00 1.20
N SER A 27 -5.47 -33.09 1.68
CA SER A 27 -5.09 -32.50 2.94
C SER A 27 -5.97 -31.28 3.13
N LEU A 28 -6.82 -31.26 4.17
CA LEU A 28 -7.28 -30.02 4.75
C LEU A 28 -5.98 -29.32 5.10
N GLY A 29 -5.41 -28.60 4.13
CA GLY A 29 -4.17 -27.88 4.28
C GLY A 29 -4.36 -27.02 5.51
N SER A 30 -3.35 -26.96 6.37
CA SER A 30 -3.34 -26.04 7.50
C SER A 30 -3.99 -24.73 7.07
N SER A 31 -5.10 -24.34 7.70
CA SER A 31 -5.81 -23.14 7.24
C SER A 31 -4.82 -22.00 7.21
N GLN A 32 -4.81 -21.25 6.11
CA GLN A 32 -3.90 -20.12 5.98
C GLN A 32 -4.19 -19.16 7.13
N ASP A 33 -3.17 -18.84 7.92
CA ASP A 33 -3.36 -17.82 8.95
C ASP A 33 -3.28 -16.43 8.32
N PHE A 34 -4.42 -15.74 8.33
CA PHE A 34 -4.56 -14.37 7.86
C PHE A 34 -4.19 -13.33 8.93
N SER A 35 -3.89 -13.76 10.16
CA SER A 35 -3.56 -12.86 11.26
C SER A 35 -2.35 -11.97 10.96
N GLY A 36 -2.32 -10.81 11.62
CA GLY A 36 -1.27 -9.82 11.50
C GLY A 36 -1.72 -8.56 10.77
N THR A 37 -0.76 -7.68 10.48
CA THR A 37 -1.01 -6.38 9.87
C THR A 37 -0.68 -6.41 8.38
N TRP A 38 -1.55 -5.81 7.60
CA TRP A 38 -1.48 -5.71 6.15
C TRP A 38 -1.59 -4.25 5.76
N GLY A 39 -0.81 -3.80 4.77
CA GLY A 39 -0.74 -2.40 4.39
C GLY A 39 -0.85 -2.20 2.89
N TYR A 40 -1.48 -1.09 2.49
CA TYR A 40 -1.55 -0.66 1.09
C TYR A 40 -1.60 0.86 1.00
N ILE A 41 -1.38 1.38 -0.22
CA ILE A 41 -1.47 2.80 -0.52
C ILE A 41 -2.79 3.09 -1.22
N GLU A 42 -3.51 4.08 -0.70
CA GLU A 42 -4.68 4.65 -1.34
C GLU A 42 -4.34 6.04 -1.90
N THR A 43 -4.27 6.13 -3.22
CA THR A 43 -4.15 7.41 -3.93
C THR A 43 -5.51 8.10 -4.01
N PRO A 44 -5.60 9.42 -3.76
CA PRO A 44 -6.85 10.15 -3.83
C PRO A 44 -7.54 10.01 -5.20
N THR A 45 -8.84 9.73 -5.20
CA THR A 45 -9.68 9.68 -6.40
C THR A 45 -10.07 11.09 -6.85
N MET A 46 -9.08 11.86 -7.29
CA MET A 46 -9.27 13.17 -7.93
C MET A 46 -8.69 13.15 -9.33
N LYS A 47 -9.29 13.92 -10.25
CA LYS A 47 -8.84 14.02 -11.65
C LYS A 47 -7.38 14.44 -11.77
N ASP A 48 -6.93 15.30 -10.86
CA ASP A 48 -5.54 15.75 -10.72
C ASP A 48 -5.18 15.80 -9.23
N VAL A 49 -4.41 14.84 -8.74
CA VAL A 49 -3.92 14.85 -7.35
C VAL A 49 -2.89 15.96 -7.19
N ASN A 50 -3.10 16.86 -6.23
CA ASN A 50 -2.16 17.91 -5.89
C ASN A 50 -1.40 17.56 -4.61
N TYR A 51 -0.20 17.00 -4.77
CA TYR A 51 0.64 16.60 -3.64
C TYR A 51 1.19 17.77 -2.82
N GLU A 52 1.04 19.04 -3.24
CA GLU A 52 1.34 20.19 -2.37
C GLU A 52 0.39 20.27 -1.18
N TYR A 53 -0.82 19.71 -1.29
CA TYR A 53 -1.88 19.80 -0.27
C TYR A 53 -2.52 18.45 0.09
N SER A 54 -2.46 17.47 -0.80
CA SER A 54 -3.09 16.16 -0.65
C SER A 54 -2.18 15.06 -1.17
N SER A 55 -1.68 14.23 -0.26
CA SER A 55 -0.87 13.06 -0.57
C SER A 55 -1.65 11.77 -0.36
N ASP A 56 -1.04 10.67 -0.76
CA ASP A 56 -1.58 9.33 -0.55
C ASP A 56 -1.84 9.06 0.93
N LYS A 57 -2.78 8.15 1.17
CA LYS A 57 -2.96 7.55 2.48
C LYS A 57 -2.28 6.20 2.49
N ILE A 58 -1.50 5.94 3.51
CA ILE A 58 -1.02 4.59 3.83
C ILE A 58 -2.04 4.00 4.80
N ILE A 59 -2.70 2.92 4.40
CA ILE A 59 -3.74 2.28 5.20
C ILE A 59 -3.17 0.96 5.71
N LEU A 60 -3.17 0.80 7.03
CA LEU A 60 -2.86 -0.46 7.70
C LEU A 60 -4.15 -1.09 8.19
N VAL A 61 -4.24 -2.41 8.04
CA VAL A 61 -5.36 -3.23 8.51
C VAL A 61 -4.77 -4.38 9.33
N THR A 62 -5.15 -4.48 10.60
CA THR A 62 -4.71 -5.57 11.47
C THR A 62 -5.83 -6.57 11.66
N PHE A 63 -5.56 -7.83 11.33
CA PHE A 63 -6.46 -8.96 11.54
C PHE A 63 -6.06 -9.71 12.80
N GLU A 64 -6.96 -9.75 13.77
CA GLU A 64 -6.84 -10.53 14.99
C GLU A 64 -7.69 -11.78 14.90
N LYS A 65 -7.07 -12.96 15.01
CA LYS A 65 -7.78 -14.23 15.00
C LYS A 65 -8.63 -14.38 16.28
N LYS A 66 -9.91 -14.75 16.13
CA LYS A 66 -10.83 -15.00 17.25
C LYS A 66 -11.19 -16.48 17.38
N THR A 67 -11.38 -17.17 16.26
CA THR A 67 -11.56 -18.62 16.20
C THR A 67 -10.74 -19.19 15.04
N ASP A 68 -10.81 -20.49 14.79
CA ASP A 68 -10.08 -21.14 13.70
C ASP A 68 -10.29 -20.48 12.33
N HIS A 69 -11.49 -19.94 12.10
CA HIS A 69 -11.92 -19.37 10.82
C HIS A 69 -12.50 -17.95 10.92
N THR A 70 -12.38 -17.27 12.07
CA THR A 70 -12.93 -15.91 12.22
C THR A 70 -11.90 -14.93 12.76
N TYR A 71 -12.00 -13.70 12.29
CA TYR A 71 -11.08 -12.61 12.59
C TYR A 71 -11.85 -11.31 12.84
N THR A 72 -11.25 -10.40 13.62
CA THR A 72 -11.67 -9.00 13.66
C THR A 72 -10.60 -8.13 13.01
N GLY A 73 -11.01 -7.18 12.19
CA GLY A 73 -10.15 -6.20 11.54
C GLY A 73 -10.24 -4.83 12.22
N ASN A 74 -9.08 -4.17 12.35
CA ASN A 74 -8.99 -2.76 12.75
C ASN A 74 -8.07 -2.00 11.79
N PHE A 75 -8.29 -0.70 11.65
CA PHE A 75 -7.53 0.16 10.74
C PHE A 75 -6.59 1.11 11.49
N ARG A 76 -5.55 1.54 10.79
CA ARG A 76 -4.83 2.79 11.05
C ARG A 76 -4.54 3.47 9.73
N GLN A 77 -4.53 4.79 9.73
CA GLN A 77 -4.24 5.58 8.54
C GLN A 77 -3.08 6.51 8.80
N TYR A 78 -2.19 6.63 7.82
CA TYR A 78 -1.07 7.54 7.86
C TYR A 78 -0.97 8.35 6.58
N ARG A 79 -0.30 9.49 6.64
CA ARG A 79 -0.08 10.37 5.50
C ARG A 79 1.19 11.20 5.66
N TYR A 80 1.87 11.48 4.55
CA TYR A 80 2.84 12.58 4.45
C TYR A 80 2.12 13.92 4.31
N ALA A 81 1.89 14.62 5.42
CA ALA A 81 1.26 15.94 5.40
C ALA A 81 2.27 17.03 5.01
N PRO A 82 1.90 17.98 4.11
CA PRO A 82 2.75 19.13 3.81
C PRO A 82 3.00 19.95 5.07
N LYS A 83 4.27 20.27 5.33
CA LYS A 83 4.69 21.08 6.47
C LYS A 83 5.08 22.49 6.04
N LYS A 84 5.96 22.59 5.05
CA LYS A 84 6.52 23.86 4.59
C LYS A 84 7.01 23.77 3.15
N MET A 85 7.01 24.90 2.45
CA MET A 85 7.71 25.09 1.18
C MET A 85 8.85 26.08 1.38
N ASN A 86 10.10 25.62 1.32
CA ASN A 86 11.25 26.52 1.45
C ASN A 86 11.64 27.08 0.08
N PHE A 87 11.70 28.40 -0.05
CA PHE A 87 12.21 29.11 -1.22
C PHE A 87 13.63 29.60 -0.91
N LEU A 88 14.63 28.82 -1.35
CA LEU A 88 16.01 28.89 -0.86
C LEU A 88 16.81 30.07 -1.40
N ASN A 89 16.49 30.59 -2.58
CA ASN A 89 17.20 31.70 -3.22
C ASN A 89 16.31 32.93 -3.42
N MET A 90 15.33 33.17 -2.54
CA MET A 90 14.38 34.29 -2.67
C MET A 90 15.08 35.63 -2.85
N ASP A 91 16.05 35.98 -1.99
CA ASP A 91 16.76 37.26 -2.08
C ASP A 91 17.50 37.44 -3.42
N GLU A 92 18.10 36.38 -3.95
CA GLU A 92 18.80 36.40 -5.24
C GLU A 92 17.79 36.50 -6.39
N TYR A 93 16.70 35.76 -6.29
CA TYR A 93 15.61 35.75 -7.25
C TYR A 93 14.95 37.12 -7.37
N GLU A 94 14.73 37.82 -6.26
CA GLU A 94 14.06 39.13 -6.27
C GLU A 94 14.99 40.28 -6.69
N ARG A 95 16.32 40.16 -6.57
CA ARG A 95 17.23 41.24 -7.06
C ARG A 95 17.07 41.57 -8.54
N GLY A 96 16.54 40.64 -9.33
CA GLY A 96 16.20 40.83 -10.75
C GLY A 96 14.85 41.49 -11.02
N ASP A 97 13.97 41.62 -10.02
CA ASP A 97 12.61 42.12 -10.14
C ASP A 97 12.31 43.21 -9.09
N ARG A 98 11.75 44.36 -9.53
CA ARG A 98 11.45 45.49 -8.64
C ARG A 98 10.18 45.30 -7.78
N TRP A 99 9.62 44.10 -7.74
CA TRP A 99 8.34 43.79 -7.12
C TRP A 99 8.49 42.64 -6.13
N MET A 100 7.96 42.81 -4.92
CA MET A 100 7.82 41.72 -3.96
C MET A 100 6.93 40.63 -4.57
N VAL A 101 7.40 39.39 -4.57
CA VAL A 101 6.58 38.28 -5.06
C VAL A 101 5.61 37.87 -3.95
N PHE A 102 4.30 38.05 -4.19
CA PHE A 102 3.27 37.51 -3.30
C PHE A 102 3.12 36.00 -3.58
N GLY A 103 3.90 35.19 -2.88
CA GLY A 103 3.92 33.73 -3.04
C GLY A 103 5.12 33.21 -3.84
N ILE A 104 5.15 31.90 -4.09
CA ILE A 104 6.25 31.26 -4.83
C ILE A 104 5.97 31.41 -6.34
N PRO A 105 6.85 32.07 -7.11
CA PRO A 105 6.64 32.28 -8.53
C PRO A 105 6.77 30.97 -9.32
N ASN A 106 6.15 30.92 -10.50
CA ASN A 106 6.23 29.80 -11.43
C ASN A 106 7.05 30.19 -12.66
N GLY A 107 8.33 29.80 -12.70
CA GLY A 107 9.23 30.10 -13.80
C GLY A 107 10.34 31.07 -13.41
N PRO A 108 11.21 31.40 -14.38
CA PRO A 108 12.38 32.21 -14.10
C PRO A 108 12.03 33.69 -13.90
N ASN A 109 12.84 34.38 -13.11
CA ASN A 109 12.80 35.85 -13.03
C ASN A 109 13.33 36.49 -14.34
N ARG A 110 13.37 37.83 -14.39
CA ARG A 110 13.91 38.58 -15.56
C ARG A 110 15.35 38.26 -15.95
N GLN A 111 16.14 37.71 -15.02
CA GLN A 111 17.53 37.33 -15.24
C GLN A 111 17.69 35.85 -15.62
N GLY A 112 16.58 35.10 -15.76
CA GLY A 112 16.60 33.68 -16.09
C GLY A 112 16.79 32.76 -14.88
N LEU A 113 16.82 33.28 -13.65
CA LEU A 113 17.02 32.48 -12.44
C LEU A 113 15.70 31.82 -12.04
N LEU A 114 15.73 30.50 -11.82
CA LEU A 114 14.58 29.75 -11.32
C LEU A 114 14.46 29.83 -9.79
N PRO A 115 13.24 29.68 -9.24
CA PRO A 115 13.02 29.51 -7.82
C PRO A 115 13.62 28.19 -7.37
N LYS A 116 14.53 28.23 -6.38
CA LYS A 116 15.08 27.03 -5.74
C LYS A 116 14.18 26.59 -4.60
N MET A 117 13.59 25.42 -4.75
CA MET A 117 12.54 24.94 -3.87
C MET A 117 12.99 23.69 -3.10
N GLU A 118 12.60 23.63 -1.83
CA GLU A 118 12.76 22.45 -0.97
C GLU A 118 11.47 22.25 -0.15
N PRO A 119 10.52 21.44 -0.66
CA PRO A 119 9.32 21.06 0.08
C PRO A 119 9.65 20.17 1.28
N GLU A 120 8.88 20.34 2.37
CA GLU A 120 8.97 19.53 3.58
C GLU A 120 7.63 18.84 3.86
N TYR A 121 7.70 17.54 4.16
CA TYR A 121 6.57 16.71 4.55
C TYR A 121 6.83 16.03 5.89
N THR A 122 5.75 15.84 6.65
CA THR A 122 5.76 15.08 7.91
C THR A 122 4.82 13.89 7.80
N PHE A 123 5.35 12.70 8.01
CA PHE A 123 4.59 11.47 8.15
C PHE A 123 3.94 11.43 9.52
N LYS A 124 2.62 11.27 9.54
CA LYS A 124 1.85 11.20 10.77
C LYS A 124 0.66 10.27 10.64
N GLU A 125 0.22 9.75 11.78
CA GLU A 125 -1.08 9.09 11.87
C GLU A 125 -2.19 10.12 11.68
N ILE A 126 -3.22 9.75 10.93
CA ILE A 126 -4.40 10.57 10.71
C ILE A 126 -5.63 9.82 11.23
N GLY A 127 -6.59 10.56 11.79
CA GLY A 127 -7.85 9.99 12.23
C GLY A 127 -8.63 9.37 11.07
N HIS A 128 -9.45 8.38 11.41
CA HIS A 128 -10.37 7.75 10.49
C HIS A 128 -11.67 7.37 11.21
N ASP A 129 -12.75 7.19 10.44
CA ASP A 129 -14.07 6.82 10.96
C ASP A 129 -14.41 5.35 10.69
N PHE A 130 -13.43 4.51 10.33
CA PHE A 130 -13.65 3.06 10.17
C PHE A 130 -13.94 2.39 11.50
N GLU A 131 -15.08 1.73 11.58
CA GLU A 131 -15.42 0.81 12.65
C GLU A 131 -14.66 -0.51 12.49
N PRO A 132 -14.36 -1.22 13.60
CA PRO A 132 -13.89 -2.58 13.54
C PRO A 132 -14.89 -3.48 12.80
N PHE A 133 -14.40 -4.44 12.04
CA PHE A 133 -15.21 -5.30 11.20
C PHE A 133 -14.86 -6.77 11.41
N ASN A 134 -15.79 -7.67 11.06
CA ASN A 134 -15.59 -9.10 11.17
C ASN A 134 -15.22 -9.71 9.82
N LEU A 135 -14.38 -10.75 9.87
CA LEU A 135 -14.01 -11.53 8.71
C LEU A 135 -14.15 -13.02 8.99
N THR A 136 -14.57 -13.76 7.97
CA THR A 136 -14.65 -15.21 7.99
C THR A 136 -13.75 -15.80 6.92
N GLU A 137 -12.96 -16.81 7.26
CA GLU A 137 -12.17 -17.60 6.31
C GLU A 137 -12.99 -18.83 5.87
N ARG A 138 -13.05 -19.07 4.55
CA ARG A 138 -13.66 -20.26 3.96
C ARG A 138 -12.83 -20.72 2.77
N ASP A 139 -12.40 -21.97 2.79
CA ASP A 139 -11.66 -22.61 1.71
C ASP A 139 -10.41 -21.85 1.26
N GLY A 140 -9.70 -21.24 2.21
CA GLY A 140 -8.49 -20.44 1.97
C GLY A 140 -8.74 -19.02 1.47
N VAL A 141 -9.99 -18.55 1.52
CA VAL A 141 -10.39 -17.19 1.12
C VAL A 141 -10.94 -16.45 2.33
N LEU A 142 -10.49 -15.21 2.54
CA LEU A 142 -10.93 -14.35 3.64
C LEU A 142 -12.00 -13.38 3.16
N TYR A 143 -13.16 -13.41 3.79
CA TYR A 143 -14.32 -12.59 3.44
C TYR A 143 -14.55 -11.53 4.50
N ILE A 144 -14.77 -10.27 4.08
CA ILE A 144 -15.34 -9.25 4.95
C ILE A 144 -16.85 -9.50 5.04
N ASP A 145 -17.35 -9.77 6.25
CA ASP A 145 -18.74 -10.24 6.43
C ASP A 145 -19.79 -9.22 5.95
N GLU A 146 -19.52 -7.91 6.12
CA GLU A 146 -20.48 -6.84 5.78
C GLU A 146 -20.50 -6.48 4.29
N SER A 147 -19.32 -6.41 3.66
CA SER A 147 -19.19 -5.97 2.26
C SER A 147 -19.16 -7.13 1.27
N GLY A 148 -18.90 -8.35 1.74
CA GLY A 148 -18.63 -9.51 0.88
C GLY A 148 -17.29 -9.41 0.14
N THR A 149 -16.41 -8.48 0.51
CA THR A 149 -15.09 -8.35 -0.15
C THR A 149 -14.24 -9.59 0.13
N GLU A 150 -13.69 -10.17 -0.93
CA GLU A 150 -12.90 -11.40 -0.87
C GLU A 150 -11.41 -11.07 -0.98
N TYR A 151 -10.59 -11.73 -0.14
CA TYR A 151 -9.15 -11.68 -0.19
C TYR A 151 -8.57 -13.08 -0.32
N THR A 152 -7.70 -13.26 -1.31
CA THR A 152 -6.88 -14.47 -1.47
C THR A 152 -5.44 -14.19 -1.05
N TYR A 153 -4.79 -15.15 -0.41
CA TYR A 153 -3.38 -15.03 -0.05
C TYR A 153 -2.46 -15.48 -1.20
N ASP A 154 -1.60 -14.57 -1.65
CA ASP A 154 -0.49 -14.85 -2.57
C ASP A 154 0.75 -15.20 -1.74
N SER A 155 1.04 -16.50 -1.62
CA SER A 155 2.16 -17.02 -0.82
C SER A 155 3.53 -16.71 -1.40
N GLN A 156 3.63 -16.39 -2.70
CA GLN A 156 4.90 -16.02 -3.32
C GLN A 156 5.31 -14.59 -2.95
N LYS A 157 4.32 -13.72 -2.75
CA LYS A 157 4.52 -12.30 -2.44
C LYS A 157 4.25 -11.93 -0.99
N ASP A 158 3.76 -12.88 -0.18
CA ASP A 158 3.32 -12.64 1.20
C ASP A 158 2.31 -11.47 1.25
N ALA A 159 1.27 -11.58 0.42
CA ALA A 159 0.31 -10.51 0.16
C ALA A 159 -1.14 -11.00 0.12
N LEU A 160 -2.07 -10.12 0.47
CA LEU A 160 -3.50 -10.33 0.25
C LEU A 160 -3.95 -9.61 -1.02
N VAL A 161 -4.75 -10.30 -1.84
CA VAL A 161 -5.19 -9.80 -3.13
C VAL A 161 -6.71 -9.80 -3.19
N SER A 162 -7.28 -8.66 -3.59
CA SER A 162 -8.70 -8.49 -3.88
C SER A 162 -8.87 -7.72 -5.19
N GLY A 163 -9.13 -8.44 -6.28
CA GLY A 163 -9.16 -7.87 -7.63
C GLY A 163 -7.83 -7.19 -7.99
N LYS A 164 -7.84 -5.86 -8.10
CA LYS A 164 -6.64 -5.04 -8.37
C LYS A 164 -5.92 -4.56 -7.11
N PHE A 165 -6.52 -4.71 -5.94
CA PHE A 165 -5.97 -4.27 -4.68
C PHE A 165 -5.05 -5.34 -4.12
N VAL A 166 -3.84 -4.93 -3.71
CA VAL A 166 -2.84 -5.79 -3.11
C VAL A 166 -2.43 -5.16 -1.78
N MET A 167 -2.54 -5.92 -0.70
CA MET A 167 -2.06 -5.54 0.62
C MET A 167 -0.82 -6.36 0.96
N GLN A 168 0.29 -5.68 1.25
CA GLN A 168 1.53 -6.33 1.66
C GLN A 168 1.56 -6.55 3.17
N ARG A 169 2.14 -7.67 3.62
CA ARG A 169 2.30 -7.93 5.04
C ARG A 169 3.26 -6.93 5.67
N ILE A 170 2.87 -6.40 6.84
CA ILE A 170 3.69 -5.51 7.67
C ILE A 170 4.25 -6.32 8.84
N LYS A 171 5.57 -6.49 8.84
CA LYS A 171 6.30 -7.22 9.88
C LYS A 171 6.89 -6.21 10.85
N ASP A 172 6.68 -6.41 12.14
CA ASP A 172 7.24 -5.57 13.21
C ASP A 172 6.94 -4.06 13.06
N GLY A 173 5.82 -3.71 12.41
CA GLY A 173 5.44 -2.32 12.13
C GLY A 173 6.25 -1.64 11.02
N ASP A 174 7.08 -2.37 10.29
CA ASP A 174 7.92 -1.81 9.22
C ASP A 174 7.08 -1.40 8.00
N MET A 175 6.93 -0.09 7.82
CA MET A 175 6.23 0.53 6.69
C MET A 175 7.18 1.05 5.61
N THR A 176 8.47 0.68 5.62
CA THR A 176 9.49 1.29 4.75
C THR A 176 9.10 1.23 3.27
N ASN A 177 8.59 0.10 2.79
CA ASN A 177 8.16 -0.02 1.39
C ASN A 177 7.01 0.92 1.04
N LEU A 178 5.97 0.97 1.88
CA LEU A 178 4.81 1.86 1.69
C LEU A 178 5.23 3.33 1.74
N LYS A 179 6.14 3.69 2.67
CA LYS A 179 6.68 5.04 2.77
C LYS A 179 7.46 5.41 1.52
N ASN A 180 8.36 4.53 1.06
CA ASN A 180 9.16 4.79 -0.13
C ASN A 180 8.29 5.01 -1.37
N GLU A 181 7.25 4.19 -1.56
CA GLU A 181 6.31 4.33 -2.67
C GLU A 181 5.52 5.65 -2.57
N ALA A 182 4.96 5.99 -1.40
CA ALA A 182 4.26 7.26 -1.20
C ALA A 182 5.17 8.49 -1.43
N GLN A 183 6.42 8.43 -0.95
CA GLN A 183 7.38 9.51 -1.20
C GLN A 183 7.76 9.60 -2.68
N GLN A 184 7.82 8.47 -3.39
CA GLN A 184 8.10 8.48 -4.83
C GLN A 184 6.97 9.16 -5.61
N HIS A 185 5.70 8.89 -5.29
CA HIS A 185 4.57 9.59 -5.91
C HIS A 185 4.65 11.12 -5.70
N ILE A 186 5.07 11.57 -4.51
CA ILE A 186 5.31 13.00 -4.23
C ILE A 186 6.45 13.54 -5.12
N ARG A 187 7.57 12.83 -5.23
CA ARG A 187 8.70 13.23 -6.09
C ARG A 187 8.29 13.33 -7.55
N ASP A 188 7.60 12.32 -8.06
CA ASP A 188 7.12 12.26 -9.46
C ASP A 188 6.18 13.42 -9.77
N TYR A 189 5.32 13.79 -8.83
CA TYR A 189 4.45 14.94 -8.95
C TYR A 189 5.25 16.25 -9.13
N PHE A 190 6.22 16.54 -8.25
CA PHE A 190 7.00 17.77 -8.37
C PHE A 190 7.88 17.78 -9.62
N GLN A 191 8.46 16.62 -9.96
CA GLN A 191 9.24 16.46 -11.18
C GLN A 191 8.40 16.85 -12.40
N LYS A 192 7.24 16.20 -12.58
CA LYS A 192 6.37 16.41 -13.73
C LYS A 192 5.75 17.82 -13.76
N LYS A 193 5.31 18.33 -12.60
CA LYS A 193 4.58 19.60 -12.54
C LYS A 193 5.51 20.81 -12.62
N TYR A 194 6.71 20.75 -12.04
CA TYR A 194 7.57 21.91 -11.83
C TYR A 194 8.94 21.81 -12.50
N VAL A 195 9.63 20.67 -12.39
CA VAL A 195 10.99 20.55 -12.93
C VAL A 195 10.96 20.39 -14.45
N ASP A 196 10.17 19.45 -14.96
CA ASP A 196 10.05 19.17 -16.40
C ASP A 196 9.47 20.37 -17.17
N THR A 197 8.64 21.18 -16.48
CA THR A 197 8.06 22.41 -17.04
C THR A 197 8.91 23.65 -16.81
N LYS A 198 10.12 23.50 -16.26
CA LYS A 198 11.08 24.58 -15.95
C LYS A 198 10.46 25.71 -15.12
N LYS A 199 9.57 25.36 -14.19
CA LYS A 199 8.98 26.31 -13.25
C LYS A 199 9.86 26.49 -12.04
N TRP A 200 10.38 25.41 -11.46
CA TRP A 200 11.22 25.42 -10.26
C TRP A 200 12.50 24.60 -10.48
N ASP A 201 13.53 24.98 -9.74
CA ASP A 201 14.71 24.16 -9.48
C ASP A 201 14.49 23.44 -8.13
N LEU A 202 14.11 22.16 -8.18
CA LEU A 202 13.82 21.37 -6.99
C LEU A 202 15.13 20.78 -6.46
N VAL A 203 15.59 21.28 -5.30
CA VAL A 203 16.88 20.86 -4.73
C VAL A 203 16.76 19.50 -4.03
N ASP A 204 15.73 19.33 -3.20
CA ASP A 204 15.40 18.09 -2.50
C ASP A 204 13.93 18.14 -2.03
N ILE A 205 13.39 17.02 -1.55
CA ILE A 205 12.16 16.95 -0.76
C ILE A 205 12.46 16.29 0.58
N LYS A 206 12.26 17.03 1.67
CA LYS A 206 12.50 16.54 3.03
C LYS A 206 11.29 15.76 3.53
N PHE A 207 11.52 14.52 3.93
CA PHE A 207 10.54 13.67 4.60
C PHE A 207 10.97 13.45 6.04
N THR A 208 10.07 13.75 6.97
CA THR A 208 10.29 13.56 8.40
C THR A 208 9.20 12.66 8.95
N ASP A 209 9.55 11.76 9.85
CA ASP A 209 8.56 11.00 10.59
C ASP A 209 8.27 11.73 11.89
N GLU A 210 7.00 11.98 12.20
CA GLU A 210 6.62 12.45 13.52
C GLU A 210 6.89 11.29 14.48
N THR A 211 7.98 11.40 15.26
CA THR A 211 8.20 10.50 16.38
C THR A 211 7.06 10.73 17.34
N SER A 212 6.11 9.79 17.39
CA SER A 212 5.11 9.71 18.44
C SER A 212 5.86 9.80 19.76
N GLY A 213 5.67 10.91 20.48
CA GLY A 213 6.26 11.12 21.79
C GLY A 213 5.96 9.92 22.68
N GLN A 214 7.01 9.42 23.34
CA GLN A 214 6.86 8.54 24.49
C GLN A 214 6.02 9.21 25.58
#